data_AF-A0A4Y2VLN9-F1
#
_entry.id   AF-A0A4Y2VLN9-F1
#
_cell.length_a   1.000
_cell.length_b   1.000
_cell.length_c   1.000
_cell.angle_alpha   90.00
_cell.angle_beta   90.00
_cell.angle_gamma   90.00
#
_symmetry.space_group_name_H-M   'P 1'
#
loop_
_entity.id
_entity.type
_entity.pdbx_description
1 polymer ?
#
loop_
_entity_poly.entity_id
_entity_poly.type
_entity_poly.pdbx_seq_one_letter_code
_entity_poly.pdbx_strand_id
1 'polypeptide(L)'
;MKLKADRVGDLYILRIEEKKDNAASTVSTSMDSPSSGDFQKWHASLGHLNKIDMMNTIKNCSFEGLKCSNLKSSNIDISHFDCEICIKGKLTKSPFENVHSRSNVKLKIWHTDLCGPIKVRSIGNAL
;
A
#
# COMPACT_ATOMS: atom_id res chain seq x y z
N MET A 1 4.19 -21.31 -21.33
CA MET A 1 5.16 -20.21 -21.59
C MET A 1 6.40 -20.48 -20.76
N LYS A 2 7.56 -20.77 -21.37
CA LYS A 2 8.81 -21.03 -20.63
C LYS A 2 9.59 -19.72 -20.54
N LEU A 3 9.64 -19.13 -19.35
CA LEU A 3 10.43 -17.93 -19.07
C LEU A 3 11.89 -18.35 -18.89
N LYS A 4 12.80 -17.70 -19.61
CA LYS A 4 14.25 -17.85 -19.45
C LYS A 4 14.78 -16.62 -18.73
N ALA A 5 15.64 -16.82 -17.74
CA ALA A 5 16.27 -15.75 -16.97
C ALA A 5 17.77 -16.05 -16.84
N ASP A 6 18.58 -15.00 -16.93
CA ASP A 6 20.03 -15.12 -16.76
C ASP A 6 20.36 -15.00 -15.28
N ARG A 7 21.22 -15.88 -14.74
CA ARG A 7 21.69 -15.79 -13.36
C ARG A 7 22.90 -14.86 -13.30
N VAL A 8 22.87 -13.86 -12.42
CA VAL A 8 23.99 -12.97 -12.12
C VAL A 8 24.19 -12.96 -10.61
N GLY A 9 25.27 -13.59 -10.14
CA GLY A 9 25.49 -13.85 -8.72
C GLY A 9 24.40 -14.76 -8.13
N ASP A 10 23.75 -14.29 -7.06
CA ASP A 10 22.65 -14.99 -6.39
C ASP A 10 21.26 -14.52 -6.85
N LEU A 11 21.19 -13.73 -7.92
CA LEU A 11 19.94 -13.19 -8.46
C LEU A 11 19.69 -13.71 -9.89
N TYR A 12 18.41 -13.84 -10.24
CA TYR A 12 17.95 -14.14 -11.59
C TYR A 12 17.37 -12.89 -12.22
N ILE A 13 17.91 -12.48 -13.36
CA ILE A 13 17.45 -11.31 -14.12
C ILE A 13 16.50 -11.79 -15.22
N LEU A 14 15.21 -11.50 -15.07
CA LEU A 14 14.24 -11.66 -16.14
C LEU A 14 14.30 -10.45 -17.07
N ARG A 15 14.68 -10.67 -18.33
CA ARG A 15 14.48 -9.68 -19.40
C ARG A 15 13.10 -9.87 -19.98
N ILE A 16 12.19 -8.96 -19.67
CA ILE A 16 10.85 -8.93 -20.25
C ILE A 16 10.95 -8.05 -21.49
N GLU A 17 11.02 -8.69 -22.66
CA GLU A 17 10.83 -7.97 -23.93
C GLU A 17 9.32 -7.77 -24.14
N GLU A 18 8.88 -6.51 -24.21
CA GLU A 18 7.50 -6.16 -24.52
C GLU A 18 7.16 -6.58 -25.95
N LYS A 19 6.52 -7.73 -26.09
CA LYS A 19 6.03 -8.20 -27.38
C LYS A 19 4.72 -7.49 -27.69
N LYS A 20 4.73 -6.59 -28.68
CA LYS A 20 3.51 -6.02 -29.28
C LYS A 20 2.79 -7.09 -30.08
N ASP A 21 2.03 -7.95 -29.42
CA ASP A 21 1.20 -8.95 -30.08
C ASP A 21 -0.16 -8.35 -30.44
N ASN A 22 -0.30 -7.96 -31.72
CA ASN A 22 -1.57 -7.61 -32.34
C ASN A 22 -2.35 -8.90 -32.71
N ALA A 23 -3.01 -9.54 -31.75
CA ALA A 23 -4.00 -10.60 -32.05
C ALA A 23 -4.93 -10.84 -30.86
N ALA A 24 -5.99 -10.02 -30.73
CA ALA A 24 -7.08 -10.31 -29.81
C ALA A 24 -8.06 -11.29 -30.48
N SER A 25 -8.03 -12.55 -30.04
CA SER A 25 -9.17 -13.46 -30.24
C SER A 25 -10.32 -12.96 -29.36
N THR A 26 -11.38 -12.49 -29.99
CA THR A 26 -12.54 -11.90 -29.33
C THR A 26 -13.38 -12.97 -28.63
N VAL A 27 -13.20 -13.13 -27.31
CA VAL A 27 -14.23 -13.73 -26.46
C VAL A 27 -15.21 -12.61 -26.08
N SER A 28 -16.38 -12.65 -26.68
CA SER A 28 -17.51 -11.76 -26.41
C SER A 28 -17.98 -11.94 -24.97
N THR A 29 -17.45 -11.13 -24.06
CA THR A 29 -18.06 -10.81 -22.77
C THR A 29 -18.55 -9.38 -22.84
N SER A 30 -19.79 -9.18 -22.39
CA SER A 30 -20.57 -7.95 -22.38
C SER A 30 -19.73 -6.68 -22.15
N MET A 31 -20.15 -5.61 -22.82
CA MET A 31 -19.59 -4.27 -22.68
C MET A 31 -19.92 -3.69 -21.30
N ASP A 32 -19.23 -4.16 -20.28
CA ASP A 32 -19.31 -3.56 -18.96
C ASP A 32 -18.23 -2.47 -18.88
N SER A 33 -18.67 -1.22 -18.75
CA SER A 33 -17.80 -0.10 -18.41
C SER A 33 -17.06 -0.45 -17.11
N PRO A 34 -15.74 -0.27 -17.03
CA PRO A 34 -14.99 -0.58 -15.82
C PRO A 34 -15.59 0.23 -14.65
N SER A 35 -16.06 -0.50 -13.65
CA SER A 35 -16.79 0.05 -12.51
C SER A 35 -15.86 0.21 -11.30
N SER A 36 -16.27 1.00 -10.30
CA SER A 36 -15.61 1.05 -8.98
C SER A 36 -15.46 -0.35 -8.34
N GLY A 37 -16.41 -1.26 -8.63
CA GLY A 37 -16.35 -2.65 -8.18
C GLY A 37 -15.19 -3.44 -8.79
N ASP A 38 -14.79 -3.14 -10.02
CA ASP A 38 -13.64 -3.79 -10.65
C ASP A 38 -12.33 -3.26 -10.06
N PHE A 39 -12.28 -1.96 -9.76
CA PHE A 39 -11.15 -1.37 -9.04
C PHE A 39 -10.94 -2.06 -7.68
N GLN A 40 -11.98 -2.21 -6.86
CA GLN A 40 -11.88 -2.91 -5.58
C GLN A 40 -11.37 -4.36 -5.71
N LYS A 41 -11.85 -5.11 -6.71
CA LYS A 41 -11.40 -6.49 -6.96
C LYS A 41 -9.92 -6.53 -7.30
N TRP A 42 -9.46 -5.67 -8.22
CA TRP A 42 -8.06 -5.62 -8.62
C TRP A 42 -7.16 -5.11 -7.49
N HIS A 43 -7.62 -4.11 -6.72
CA HIS A 43 -6.93 -3.63 -5.53
C HIS A 43 -6.69 -4.78 -4.53
N ALA A 44 -7.70 -5.62 -4.28
CA ALA A 44 -7.58 -6.79 -3.41
C ALA A 44 -6.67 -7.88 -4.00
N SER A 45 -6.86 -8.24 -5.27
CA SER A 45 -6.06 -9.27 -5.97
C SER A 45 -4.57 -8.93 -6.05
N LEU A 46 -4.23 -7.64 -6.10
CA LEU A 46 -2.85 -7.14 -6.11
C LEU A 46 -2.29 -6.88 -4.70
N GLY A 47 -2.92 -7.41 -3.66
CA GLY A 47 -2.41 -7.31 -2.29
C GLY A 47 -2.56 -5.90 -1.69
N HIS A 48 -3.68 -5.23 -1.98
CA HIS A 48 -3.97 -3.89 -1.51
C HIS A 48 -2.95 -2.85 -1.99
N LEU A 49 -2.60 -2.91 -3.28
CA LEU A 49 -1.66 -1.97 -3.91
C LEU A 49 -2.11 -0.52 -3.71
N ASN A 50 -1.15 0.40 -3.56
CA ASN A 50 -1.45 1.83 -3.45
C ASN A 50 -2.28 2.30 -4.64
N LYS A 51 -3.28 3.15 -4.39
CA LYS A 51 -4.13 3.77 -5.42
C LYS A 51 -3.31 4.44 -6.52
N ILE A 52 -2.21 5.11 -6.19
CA ILE A 52 -1.34 5.77 -7.20
C ILE A 52 -0.69 4.73 -8.12
N ASP A 53 -0.09 3.69 -7.53
CA ASP A 53 0.58 2.63 -8.29
C ASP A 53 -0.42 1.86 -9.14
N MET A 54 -1.59 1.57 -8.57
CA MET A 54 -2.69 0.97 -9.31
C MET A 54 -3.09 1.84 -10.51
N MET A 55 -3.29 3.14 -10.33
CA MET A 55 -3.57 4.04 -11.47
C MET A 55 -2.47 4.02 -12.54
N ASN A 56 -1.21 3.96 -12.14
CA ASN A 56 -0.08 3.89 -13.06
C ASN A 56 -0.09 2.56 -13.85
N THR A 57 -0.36 1.44 -13.20
CA THR A 57 -0.46 0.13 -13.87
C THR A 57 -1.63 0.07 -14.87
N ILE A 58 -2.74 0.71 -14.54
CA ILE A 58 -3.91 0.85 -15.40
C ILE A 58 -3.57 1.70 -16.64
N LYS A 59 -2.94 2.86 -16.43
CA LYS A 59 -2.52 3.76 -17.52
C LYS A 59 -1.54 3.08 -18.48
N ASN A 60 -0.65 2.25 -17.95
CA ASN A 60 0.39 1.58 -18.72
C ASN A 60 -0.09 0.26 -19.35
N CYS A 61 -1.38 -0.07 -19.25
CA CYS A 61 -1.96 -1.31 -19.77
C CYS A 61 -1.18 -2.57 -19.33
N SER A 62 -0.59 -2.57 -18.14
CA SER A 62 0.37 -3.62 -17.73
C SER A 62 -0.28 -4.94 -17.32
N PHE A 63 -1.62 -5.00 -17.29
CA PHE A 63 -2.37 -6.19 -16.88
C PHE A 63 -3.27 -6.70 -18.00
N GLU A 64 -3.00 -7.93 -18.44
CA GLU A 64 -3.89 -8.71 -19.28
C GLU A 64 -5.18 -9.02 -18.49
N GLY A 65 -6.34 -8.55 -18.96
CA GLY A 65 -7.64 -8.78 -18.31
C GLY A 65 -8.26 -7.55 -17.64
N LEU A 66 -7.50 -6.48 -17.41
CA LEU A 66 -8.10 -5.18 -17.15
C LEU A 66 -8.29 -4.49 -18.50
N LYS A 67 -9.53 -4.29 -18.95
CA LYS A 67 -9.84 -3.56 -20.20
C LYS A 67 -9.43 -2.09 -20.06
N CYS A 68 -8.13 -1.81 -20.23
CA CYS A 68 -7.53 -0.48 -20.11
C CYS A 68 -8.00 0.47 -21.22
N SER A 69 -8.58 -0.07 -22.29
CA SER A 69 -9.17 0.69 -23.41
C SER A 69 -10.31 1.61 -23.00
N ASN A 70 -11.11 1.25 -21.99
CA ASN A 70 -12.18 2.09 -21.42
C ASN A 70 -11.74 2.86 -20.18
N LEU A 71 -10.49 2.64 -19.75
CA LEU A 71 -9.88 3.16 -18.55
C LEU A 71 -8.84 4.24 -18.87
N LYS A 72 -8.99 4.90 -20.02
CA LYS A 72 -8.36 6.20 -20.23
C LYS A 72 -8.76 7.05 -19.03
N SER A 73 -7.74 7.53 -18.34
CA SER A 73 -7.68 8.04 -16.96
C SER A 73 -8.68 9.15 -16.55
N SER A 74 -9.76 9.39 -17.29
CA SER A 74 -10.69 10.51 -17.14
C SER A 74 -12.09 10.14 -16.67
N ASN A 75 -12.53 8.87 -16.69
CA ASN A 75 -13.95 8.53 -16.45
C ASN A 75 -14.26 7.65 -15.23
N ILE A 76 -13.26 7.07 -14.55
CA ILE A 76 -13.55 6.41 -13.27
C ILE A 76 -13.26 7.40 -12.15
N ASP A 77 -14.34 7.86 -11.50
CA ASP A 77 -14.22 8.61 -10.27
C ASP A 77 -13.80 7.68 -9.13
N ILE A 78 -12.50 7.57 -8.94
CA ILE A 78 -11.87 6.78 -7.87
C ILE A 78 -11.54 7.72 -6.70
N SER A 79 -11.90 9.01 -6.77
CA SER A 79 -11.61 9.99 -5.70
C SER A 79 -12.12 9.51 -4.34
N HIS A 80 -13.29 8.86 -4.34
CA HIS A 80 -13.97 8.27 -3.18
C HIS A 80 -13.68 6.77 -2.93
N PHE A 81 -12.59 6.23 -3.47
CA PHE A 81 -12.21 4.84 -3.17
C PHE A 81 -11.59 4.71 -1.78
N ASP A 82 -12.35 4.14 -0.85
CA ASP A 82 -11.94 3.86 0.51
C ASP A 82 -11.94 2.35 0.78
N CYS A 83 -10.75 1.77 0.95
CA CYS A 83 -10.60 0.37 1.33
C CYS A 83 -10.45 0.25 2.85
N GLU A 84 -11.45 -0.34 3.52
CA GLU A 84 -11.46 -0.52 4.98
C GLU A 84 -10.20 -1.24 5.51
N ILE A 85 -9.72 -2.25 4.79
CA ILE A 85 -8.53 -3.02 5.17
C ILE A 85 -7.28 -2.14 5.12
N CYS A 86 -7.14 -1.31 4.09
CA CYS A 86 -6.04 -0.34 3.99
C CYS A 86 -6.14 0.74 5.07
N ILE A 87 -7.35 1.20 5.37
CA ILE A 87 -7.58 2.21 6.41
C ILE A 87 -7.16 1.67 7.78
N LYS A 88 -7.48 0.41 8.08
CA LYS A 88 -7.11 -0.20 9.37
C LYS A 88 -5.65 -0.65 9.44
N GLY A 89 -5.07 -1.08 8.32
CA GLY A 89 -3.75 -1.72 8.29
C GLY A 89 -2.59 -0.86 7.77
N LYS A 90 -2.85 0.14 6.92
CA LYS A 90 -1.83 0.94 6.22
C LYS A 90 -1.96 2.44 6.47
N LEU A 91 -3.11 2.93 6.94
CA LEU A 91 -3.28 4.36 7.18
C LEU A 91 -2.42 4.79 8.37
N THR A 92 -1.49 5.68 8.10
CA THR A 92 -0.71 6.33 9.14
C THR A 92 -1.42 7.60 9.58
N LYS A 93 -1.41 7.85 10.89
CA LYS A 93 -1.82 9.16 11.40
C LYS A 93 -0.87 10.23 10.87
N SER A 94 -1.41 11.40 10.49
CA SER A 94 -0.56 12.57 10.23
C SER A 94 0.28 12.89 11.47
N PRO A 95 1.50 13.43 11.30
CA PRO A 95 2.27 13.89 12.44
C PRO A 95 1.44 14.82 13.32
N PHE A 96 1.56 14.66 14.64
CA PHE A 96 0.98 15.63 15.56
C PHE A 96 1.76 16.94 15.46
N GLU A 97 1.06 18.07 15.59
CA GLU A 97 1.74 19.34 15.78
C GLU A 97 2.55 19.28 17.09
N ASN A 98 3.81 19.67 17.01
CA ASN A 98 4.72 19.68 18.16
C ASN A 98 4.39 20.87 19.08
N VAL A 99 3.32 20.75 19.86
CA VAL A 99 2.94 21.74 20.87
C VAL A 99 3.71 21.43 22.15
N HIS A 100 4.87 22.07 22.32
CA HIS A 100 5.65 22.01 23.56
C HIS A 100 5.63 23.37 24.25
N SER A 101 5.11 23.43 25.48
CA SER A 101 5.15 24.63 26.31
C SER A 101 6.17 24.47 27.43
N ARG A 102 7.23 25.28 27.41
CA ARG A 102 8.18 25.37 28.53
C ARG A 102 7.79 26.54 29.43
N SER A 103 7.81 26.31 30.74
CA SER A 103 7.63 27.41 31.70
C SER A 103 8.88 28.29 31.80
N ASN A 104 8.69 29.61 31.80
CA ASN A 104 9.73 30.60 32.10
C ASN A 104 9.82 30.96 33.60
N VAL A 105 8.88 30.47 34.40
CA VAL A 105 8.87 30.66 35.86
C VAL A 105 9.36 29.40 36.54
N LYS A 106 10.32 29.55 37.45
CA LYS A 106 10.88 28.44 38.23
C LYS A 106 9.75 27.69 38.96
N LEU A 107 9.76 26.36 38.88
CA LEU A 107 8.81 25.45 39.55
C LEU A 107 7.32 25.64 39.19
N LYS A 108 6.97 26.41 38.16
CA LYS A 108 5.57 26.59 37.73
C LYS A 108 4.96 25.34 37.07
N ILE A 109 5.78 24.48 36.48
CA ILE A 109 5.35 23.18 35.94
C ILE A 109 6.29 22.11 36.51
N TRP A 110 5.73 21.06 37.10
CA TRP A 110 6.45 19.91 37.61
C TRP A 110 5.90 18.63 36.97
N HIS A 111 6.77 17.85 36.33
CA HIS A 111 6.42 16.56 35.74
C HIS A 111 6.90 15.46 36.69
N THR A 112 5.98 14.71 37.27
CA THR A 112 6.27 13.46 38.00
C THR A 112 5.73 12.28 37.21
N ASP A 113 6.45 11.18 37.26
CA ASP A 113 5.98 9.89 36.79
C ASP A 113 6.28 8.81 37.84
N LEU A 114 5.50 7.73 37.84
CA LEU A 114 5.77 6.57 38.67
C LEU A 114 6.71 5.63 37.93
N CYS A 115 7.78 5.21 38.60
CA CYS A 115 8.69 4.20 38.08
C CYS A 115 8.35 2.83 38.68
N GLY A 116 8.30 1.77 37.86
CA GLY A 116 8.16 0.42 38.38
C GLY A 116 8.09 -0.68 37.33
N PRO A 117 7.94 -1.95 37.78
CA PRO A 117 8.30 -2.45 39.11
C PRO A 117 9.82 -2.50 39.30
N ILE A 118 10.30 -1.98 40.42
CA ILE A 118 11.73 -2.06 40.77
C ILE A 118 11.97 -3.42 41.41
N LYS A 119 13.03 -4.13 40.97
CA LYS A 119 13.39 -5.41 41.57
C LYS A 119 13.65 -5.23 43.06
N VAL A 120 12.89 -5.97 43.86
CA VAL A 120 13.09 -6.04 45.30
C VAL A 120 14.00 -7.22 45.57
N ARG A 121 14.95 -7.07 46.49
CA ARG A 121 15.85 -8.17 46.86
C ARG A 121 15.03 -9.39 47.27
N SER A 122 15.40 -10.54 46.72
CA SER A 122 14.84 -11.82 47.16
C SER A 122 15.24 -12.10 48.60
N ILE A 123 14.57 -13.07 49.24
CA ILE A 123 14.92 -13.56 50.58
C ILE A 123 16.39 -14.01 50.67
N GLY A 124 16.98 -14.44 49.55
CA GLY A 124 18.40 -14.78 49.41
C GLY A 124 19.33 -13.59 49.10
N ASN A 125 18.88 -12.34 49.28
CA ASN A 125 19.60 -11.10 48.99
C ASN A 125 19.98 -10.84 47.51
N ALA A 126 19.47 -11.63 46.57
CA ALA A 126 19.69 -11.39 45.14
C ALA A 126 18.80 -10.24 44.63
N LEU A 127 19.36 -9.35 43.80
CA LEU A 127 18.66 -8.25 43.12
C LEU A 127 18.08 -8.69 41.78
#